data_AF-A0A8B7TKP8-F1
#
_entry.id   AF-A0A8B7TKP8-F1
#
_cell.length_a   1.000
_cell.length_b   1.000
_cell.length_c   1.000
_cell.angle_alpha   90.00
_cell.angle_beta   90.00
_cell.angle_gamma   90.00
#
_symmetry.space_group_name_H-M   'P 1'
#
loop_
_entity.id
_entity.type
_entity.pdbx_description
1 polymer ?
#
loop_
_entity_poly.entity_id
_entity_poly.type
_entity_poly.pdbx_seq_one_letter_code
_entity_poly.pdbx_strand_id
1 'polypeptide(L)'
;MCVYDNSKLTCECEHNTTGPDCGKCKKNYQGRPWSPGSYLPIPKGTANTCIPSISSIGNCECFGHSNRCSYIDLLNTVICVSCKHNTRGQHCELCRLGYFRNASAQLDDENVCIECYCNPFGSIHDRCNGSGFCECKTGTTGPKCDECLPGNSWHSGCQPNVCDNELLHCQNGGTCHNNVRCLCPAAYTGILCEKLRCEEAGSCGSDSGQGPPPQGSAVLLLLTVLLGTASPLGF
;
A
#
# COMPACT_ATOMS: atom_id res chain seq x y z
N MET A 1 -27.81 45.16 8.82
CA MET A 1 -28.23 46.57 8.95
C MET A 1 -29.54 46.64 9.71
N CYS A 2 -29.84 47.66 10.52
CA CYS A 2 -31.16 47.74 11.17
C CYS A 2 -32.15 48.48 10.26
N VAL A 3 -33.31 47.89 10.02
CA VAL A 3 -34.38 48.44 9.18
C VAL A 3 -35.64 48.59 10.04
N TYR A 4 -36.33 49.71 9.86
CA TYR A 4 -37.56 50.01 10.58
C TYR A 4 -38.75 49.63 9.69
N ASP A 5 -39.47 48.57 10.06
CA ASP A 5 -40.66 48.10 9.33
C ASP A 5 -41.84 47.94 10.29
N ASN A 6 -43.02 48.43 9.91
CA ASN A 6 -44.27 48.33 10.68
C ASN A 6 -44.14 48.65 12.18
N SER A 7 -43.48 49.77 12.53
CA SER A 7 -43.24 50.20 13.93
C SER A 7 -42.28 49.32 14.75
N LYS A 8 -41.53 48.42 14.11
CA LYS A 8 -40.59 47.50 14.76
C LYS A 8 -39.21 47.60 14.12
N LEU A 9 -38.20 47.85 14.95
CA LEU A 9 -36.79 47.81 14.53
C LEU A 9 -36.36 46.34 14.38
N THR A 10 -35.90 45.96 13.20
CA THR A 10 -35.45 44.59 12.89
C THR A 10 -34.11 44.62 12.17
N CYS A 11 -33.20 43.69 12.46
CA CYS A 11 -31.97 43.55 11.71
C CYS A 11 -32.18 42.80 10.39
N GLU A 12 -31.69 43.39 9.31
CA GLU A 12 -31.38 42.68 8.07
C GLU A 12 -30.09 41.88 8.28
N CYS A 13 -30.26 40.56 8.39
CA CYS A 13 -29.23 39.64 8.83
C CYS A 13 -28.42 39.06 7.68
N GLU A 14 -27.10 39.23 7.76
CA GLU A 14 -26.10 38.60 6.90
C GLU A 14 -25.47 37.37 7.58
N HIS A 15 -24.39 36.83 7.01
CA HIS A 15 -23.60 35.77 7.64
C HIS A 15 -24.41 34.51 8.03
N ASN A 16 -25.45 34.22 7.26
CA ASN A 16 -26.39 33.10 7.48
C ASN A 16 -27.05 33.09 8.86
N THR A 17 -27.25 34.28 9.44
CA THR A 17 -27.98 34.47 10.70
C THR A 17 -29.45 34.84 10.49
N THR A 18 -30.25 34.72 11.53
CA THR A 18 -31.69 35.02 11.53
C THR A 18 -32.16 35.46 12.92
N GLY A 19 -33.39 35.97 13.00
CA GLY A 19 -33.97 36.56 14.20
C GLY A 19 -33.89 38.09 14.20
N PRO A 20 -34.56 38.75 15.16
CA PRO A 20 -34.66 40.20 15.22
C PRO A 20 -33.30 40.89 15.36
N ASP A 21 -32.36 40.25 16.07
CA ASP A 21 -31.01 40.76 16.34
C ASP A 21 -29.91 39.87 15.73
N CYS A 22 -30.26 39.04 14.74
CA CYS A 22 -29.33 38.08 14.13
C CYS A 22 -28.69 37.08 15.13
N GLY A 23 -29.33 36.87 16.28
CA GLY A 23 -28.83 36.06 17.40
C GLY A 23 -28.96 34.53 17.22
N LYS A 24 -29.31 34.05 16.02
CA LYS A 24 -29.44 32.62 15.70
C LYS A 24 -28.93 32.34 14.30
N CYS A 25 -28.47 31.12 14.05
CA CYS A 25 -28.19 30.67 12.68
C CYS A 25 -29.48 30.30 11.93
N LYS A 26 -29.50 30.53 10.62
CA LYS A 26 -30.59 30.09 9.73
C LYS A 26 -30.76 28.57 9.81
N LYS A 27 -31.97 28.09 9.50
CA LYS A 27 -32.23 26.66 9.26
C LYS A 27 -31.25 26.19 8.18
N ASN A 28 -30.62 25.03 8.36
CA ASN A 28 -29.54 24.49 7.50
C ASN A 28 -28.17 25.18 7.64
N TYR A 29 -27.99 26.09 8.61
CA TYR A 29 -26.71 26.73 8.95
C TYR A 29 -26.28 26.52 10.40
N GLN A 30 -26.59 25.35 10.94
CA GLN A 30 -26.33 24.99 12.33
C GLN A 30 -25.15 24.03 12.46
N GLY A 31 -24.22 24.01 11.49
CA GLY A 31 -23.04 23.14 11.56
C GLY A 31 -22.07 23.52 12.69
N ARG A 32 -22.20 24.74 13.24
CA ARG A 32 -21.55 25.16 14.49
C ARG A 32 -22.50 26.02 15.34
N PRO A 33 -22.29 26.11 16.67
CA PRO A 33 -23.03 27.04 17.52
C PRO A 33 -22.85 28.49 17.05
N TRP A 34 -23.90 29.30 17.20
CA TRP A 34 -23.85 30.72 16.87
C TRP A 34 -22.79 31.45 17.73
N SER A 35 -22.11 32.43 17.14
CA SER A 35 -21.19 33.31 17.85
C SER A 35 -21.22 34.70 17.22
N PRO A 36 -21.13 35.78 18.01
CA PRO A 36 -21.18 37.14 17.49
C PRO A 36 -19.91 37.46 16.69
N GLY A 37 -20.03 38.27 15.63
CA GLY A 37 -18.86 38.80 14.95
C GLY A 37 -18.02 39.69 15.86
N SER A 38 -16.71 39.72 15.65
CA SER A 38 -15.77 40.55 16.41
C SER A 38 -14.83 41.31 15.49
N TYR A 39 -14.43 42.51 15.90
CA TYR A 39 -13.37 43.27 15.24
C TYR A 39 -11.97 42.71 15.55
N LEU A 40 -11.88 41.69 16.42
CA LEU A 40 -10.65 40.99 16.78
C LEU A 40 -10.50 39.66 16.03
N PRO A 41 -9.28 39.26 15.65
CA PRO A 41 -8.03 40.03 15.77
C PRO A 41 -7.92 41.13 14.70
N ILE A 42 -7.37 42.28 15.09
CA ILE A 42 -7.08 43.39 14.18
C ILE A 42 -6.00 42.94 13.18
N PRO A 43 -6.10 43.23 11.86
CA PRO A 43 -7.06 44.12 11.20
C PRO A 43 -8.27 43.41 10.56
N LYS A 44 -8.33 42.07 10.60
CA LYS A 44 -9.31 41.30 9.83
C LYS A 44 -10.64 41.09 10.55
N GLY A 45 -10.64 41.02 11.88
CA GLY A 45 -11.81 40.60 12.66
C GLY A 45 -12.18 39.13 12.42
N THR A 46 -13.26 38.69 13.07
CA THR A 46 -13.89 37.38 12.89
C THR A 46 -15.37 37.57 12.62
N ALA A 47 -15.82 37.25 11.40
CA ALA A 47 -17.24 37.39 11.03
C ALA A 47 -18.14 36.36 11.73
N ASN A 48 -17.57 35.22 12.16
CA ASN A 48 -18.28 34.12 12.80
C ASN A 48 -19.53 33.65 12.04
N THR A 49 -19.47 33.72 10.71
CA THR A 49 -20.52 33.29 9.78
C THR A 49 -21.04 31.89 10.10
N CYS A 50 -22.36 31.73 10.20
CA CYS A 50 -22.94 30.42 10.45
C CYS A 50 -22.61 29.46 9.30
N ILE A 51 -22.07 28.28 9.64
CA ILE A 51 -21.66 27.28 8.66
C ILE A 51 -22.84 26.36 8.33
N PRO A 52 -22.99 25.94 7.07
CA PRO A 52 -24.09 25.08 6.71
C PRO A 52 -24.05 23.75 7.48
N SER A 53 -25.21 23.23 7.86
CA SER A 53 -25.32 21.95 8.56
C SER A 53 -24.81 20.84 7.65
N ILE A 54 -24.20 19.78 8.21
CA ILE A 54 -23.77 18.61 7.42
C ILE A 54 -24.93 18.02 6.61
N SER A 55 -26.17 18.17 7.07
CA SER A 55 -27.38 17.75 6.37
C SER A 55 -27.78 18.59 5.15
N SER A 56 -27.18 19.77 4.94
CA SER A 56 -27.56 20.71 3.87
C SER A 56 -26.48 20.97 2.81
N ILE A 57 -25.25 20.49 3.01
CA ILE A 57 -24.11 20.68 2.09
C ILE A 57 -23.95 19.49 1.13
N GLY A 58 -24.71 18.43 1.34
CA GLY A 58 -24.46 17.13 0.74
C GLY A 58 -24.07 16.15 1.83
N ASN A 59 -24.49 14.91 1.65
CA ASN A 59 -24.23 13.83 2.59
C ASN A 59 -22.70 13.74 2.84
N CYS A 60 -22.30 13.46 4.08
CA CYS A 60 -20.90 13.19 4.42
C CYS A 60 -20.52 11.84 3.80
N GLU A 61 -20.20 11.86 2.51
CA GLU A 61 -19.89 10.66 1.72
C GLU A 61 -18.42 10.30 1.91
N CYS A 62 -18.18 9.40 2.87
CA CYS A 62 -16.84 8.90 3.19
C CYS A 62 -16.63 7.45 2.79
N PHE A 63 -17.39 6.96 1.80
CA PHE A 63 -17.41 5.55 1.36
C PHE A 63 -17.48 4.56 2.53
N GLY A 64 -18.28 4.84 3.57
CA GLY A 64 -18.38 3.97 4.75
C GLY A 64 -17.14 3.92 5.66
N HIS A 65 -16.05 4.63 5.34
CA HIS A 65 -14.81 4.63 6.12
C HIS A 65 -14.75 5.71 7.20
N SER A 66 -15.69 6.65 7.20
CA SER A 66 -15.88 7.58 8.31
C SER A 66 -17.34 7.99 8.43
N ASN A 67 -17.77 8.28 9.64
CA ASN A 67 -19.07 8.89 9.94
C ASN A 67 -18.93 10.35 10.38
N ARG A 68 -17.74 10.93 10.24
CA ARG A 68 -17.43 12.29 10.70
C ARG A 68 -16.80 13.07 9.56
N CYS A 69 -17.30 14.27 9.33
CA CYS A 69 -16.74 15.22 8.38
C CYS A 69 -16.46 16.56 9.07
N SER A 70 -15.47 17.28 8.55
CA SER A 70 -15.18 18.67 8.86
C SER A 70 -15.32 19.50 7.59
N TYR A 71 -15.91 20.69 7.72
CA TYR A 71 -15.94 21.66 6.64
C TYR A 71 -14.70 22.56 6.76
N ILE A 72 -14.00 22.77 5.64
CA ILE A 72 -12.84 23.66 5.57
C ILE A 72 -13.24 24.92 4.82
N ASP A 73 -13.42 26.02 5.56
CA ASP A 73 -13.89 27.32 5.05
C ASP A 73 -13.05 27.83 3.87
N LEU A 74 -11.71 27.70 3.95
CA LEU A 74 -10.78 28.22 2.92
C LEU A 74 -10.91 27.51 1.57
N LEU A 75 -11.35 26.24 1.58
CA LEU A 75 -11.48 25.41 0.39
C LEU A 75 -12.95 25.23 -0.01
N ASN A 76 -13.88 25.80 0.76
CA ASN A 76 -15.32 25.65 0.60
C ASN A 76 -15.73 24.17 0.39
N THR A 77 -15.14 23.26 1.16
CA THR A 77 -15.28 21.81 0.92
C THR A 77 -15.41 21.00 2.21
N VAL A 78 -16.08 19.85 2.11
CA VAL A 78 -16.29 18.90 3.22
C VAL A 78 -15.29 17.76 3.09
N ILE A 79 -14.52 17.53 4.14
CA ILE A 79 -13.52 16.47 4.23
C ILE A 79 -13.87 15.51 5.37
N CYS A 80 -13.79 14.23 5.08
CA CYS A 80 -13.91 13.16 6.05
C CYS A 80 -12.73 13.20 7.03
N VAL A 81 -13.04 13.07 8.33
CA VAL A 81 -12.02 13.03 9.38
C VAL A 81 -11.91 11.64 9.95
N SER A 82 -10.70 11.26 10.36
CA SER A 82 -10.43 9.95 10.98
C SER A 82 -10.88 8.75 10.13
N CYS A 83 -10.54 8.77 8.82
CA CYS A 83 -10.77 7.64 7.92
C CYS A 83 -10.23 6.32 8.49
N LYS A 84 -11.11 5.31 8.55
CA LYS A 84 -10.84 3.93 8.99
C LYS A 84 -10.35 3.07 7.81
N HIS A 85 -10.21 1.76 8.00
CA HIS A 85 -9.95 0.78 6.92
C HIS A 85 -8.69 1.12 6.08
N ASN A 86 -7.70 1.73 6.72
CA ASN A 86 -6.46 2.19 6.09
C ASN A 86 -6.65 3.10 4.89
N THR A 87 -7.76 3.85 4.85
CA THR A 87 -8.02 4.87 3.85
C THR A 87 -7.57 6.26 4.30
N ARG A 88 -7.51 7.17 3.33
CA ARG A 88 -7.20 8.60 3.41
C ARG A 88 -7.82 9.28 2.19
N GLY A 89 -7.63 10.59 2.10
CA GLY A 89 -8.24 11.40 1.05
C GLY A 89 -9.36 12.24 1.62
N GLN A 90 -9.99 13.02 0.75
CA GLN A 90 -11.06 13.92 1.18
C GLN A 90 -12.33 13.15 1.55
N HIS A 91 -12.60 12.05 0.86
CA HIS A 91 -13.76 11.17 1.03
C HIS A 91 -13.34 9.78 1.52
N CYS A 92 -12.11 9.61 2.01
CA CYS A 92 -11.54 8.32 2.36
C CYS A 92 -11.43 7.35 1.16
N GLU A 93 -11.18 7.88 -0.03
CA GLU A 93 -11.19 7.18 -1.32
C GLU A 93 -9.83 6.59 -1.74
N LEU A 94 -8.76 6.94 -1.02
CA LEU A 94 -7.38 6.52 -1.31
C LEU A 94 -6.83 5.66 -0.17
N CYS A 95 -5.96 4.70 -0.48
CA CYS A 95 -5.26 3.93 0.55
C CYS A 95 -4.12 4.73 1.17
N ARG A 96 -3.88 4.57 2.48
CA ARG A 96 -2.75 5.15 3.24
C ARG A 96 -1.39 4.75 2.63
N LEU A 97 -0.33 5.47 3.00
CA LEU A 97 1.02 5.07 2.62
C LEU A 97 1.32 3.71 3.25
N GLY A 98 2.04 2.84 2.52
CA GLY A 98 2.21 1.44 2.91
C GLY A 98 1.01 0.52 2.57
N TYR A 99 -0.03 1.04 1.92
CA TYR A 99 -1.18 0.27 1.45
C TYR A 99 -1.46 0.52 -0.03
N PHE A 100 -1.97 -0.49 -0.73
CA PHE A 100 -2.43 -0.39 -2.11
C PHE A 100 -3.91 -0.80 -2.22
N ARG A 101 -4.57 -0.34 -3.28
CA ARG A 101 -5.99 -0.59 -3.51
C ARG A 101 -6.20 -2.00 -4.07
N ASN A 102 -7.11 -2.76 -3.46
CA ASN A 102 -7.61 -4.00 -4.01
C ASN A 102 -8.57 -3.69 -5.18
N ALA A 103 -8.17 -4.02 -6.41
CA ALA A 103 -8.99 -3.78 -7.59
C ALA A 103 -10.26 -4.65 -7.65
N SER A 104 -10.31 -5.75 -6.89
CA SER A 104 -11.46 -6.66 -6.83
C SER A 104 -12.50 -6.26 -5.79
N ALA A 105 -12.16 -5.36 -4.86
CA ALA A 105 -13.06 -4.89 -3.82
C ALA A 105 -13.76 -3.59 -4.23
N GLN A 106 -14.99 -3.39 -3.73
CA GLN A 106 -15.67 -2.10 -3.86
C GLN A 106 -15.00 -1.05 -2.97
N LEU A 107 -15.26 0.23 -3.27
CA LEU A 107 -14.58 1.31 -2.56
C LEU A 107 -15.01 1.42 -1.11
N ASP A 108 -16.20 0.97 -0.75
CA ASP A 108 -16.76 1.00 0.61
C ASP A 108 -16.42 -0.21 1.46
N ASP A 109 -15.70 -1.19 0.90
CA ASP A 109 -15.29 -2.41 1.58
C ASP A 109 -14.23 -2.14 2.66
N GLU A 110 -14.35 -2.79 3.81
CA GLU A 110 -13.39 -2.64 4.91
C GLU A 110 -11.97 -3.10 4.57
N ASN A 111 -11.82 -3.97 3.58
CA ASN A 111 -10.55 -4.54 3.10
C ASN A 111 -10.15 -3.96 1.73
N VAL A 112 -10.68 -2.81 1.33
CA VAL A 112 -10.31 -2.12 0.08
C VAL A 112 -8.82 -1.79 0.01
N CYS A 113 -8.17 -1.59 1.16
CA CYS A 113 -6.74 -1.28 1.26
C CYS A 113 -5.95 -2.43 1.85
N ILE A 114 -5.06 -3.00 1.03
CA ILE A 114 -4.19 -4.12 1.39
C ILE A 114 -2.80 -3.59 1.73
N GLU A 115 -2.21 -4.08 2.81
CA GLU A 115 -0.88 -3.69 3.24
C GLU A 115 0.21 -4.16 2.26
N CYS A 116 1.18 -3.30 2.00
CA CYS A 116 2.27 -3.55 1.08
C CYS A 116 3.28 -4.57 1.61
N TYR A 117 3.54 -4.62 2.93
CA TYR A 117 4.57 -5.49 3.55
C TYR A 117 5.97 -5.37 2.92
N CYS A 118 6.37 -4.18 2.49
CA CYS A 118 7.72 -3.95 1.95
C CYS A 118 8.78 -4.09 3.05
N ASN A 119 9.82 -4.90 2.81
CA ASN A 119 10.88 -5.11 3.80
C ASN A 119 11.69 -3.80 4.00
N PRO A 120 11.77 -3.24 5.22
CA PRO A 120 12.46 -1.96 5.43
C PRO A 120 13.97 -2.01 5.14
N PHE A 121 14.58 -3.19 5.25
CA PHE A 121 16.00 -3.37 4.93
C PHE A 121 16.23 -3.58 3.44
N GLY A 122 15.33 -4.25 2.74
CA GLY A 122 15.49 -4.54 1.32
C GLY A 122 14.83 -3.54 0.36
N SER A 123 13.74 -2.88 0.75
CA SER A 123 13.04 -1.89 -0.07
C SER A 123 13.61 -0.48 0.12
N ILE A 124 13.47 0.36 -0.90
CA ILE A 124 13.85 1.79 -0.86
C ILE A 124 12.90 2.56 0.06
N HIS A 125 11.61 2.25 0.00
CA HIS A 125 10.55 2.83 0.81
C HIS A 125 9.48 1.79 1.15
N ASP A 126 8.59 2.12 2.08
CA ASP A 126 7.44 1.30 2.51
C ASP A 126 6.29 1.22 1.49
N ARG A 127 6.36 2.00 0.40
CA ARG A 127 5.34 2.09 -0.64
C ARG A 127 5.47 0.95 -1.67
N CYS A 128 4.33 0.47 -2.14
CA CYS A 128 4.24 -0.47 -3.25
C CYS A 128 3.41 0.08 -4.41
N ASN A 129 3.51 -0.56 -5.58
CA ASN A 129 2.69 -0.23 -6.75
C ASN A 129 1.23 -0.72 -6.58
N GLY A 130 0.38 -0.44 -7.58
CA GLY A 130 -1.02 -0.86 -7.56
C GLY A 130 -1.25 -2.37 -7.51
N SER A 131 -0.21 -3.18 -7.75
CA SER A 131 -0.24 -4.64 -7.67
C SER A 131 0.41 -5.19 -6.39
N GLY A 132 0.87 -4.32 -5.48
CA GLY A 132 1.50 -4.74 -4.22
C GLY A 132 3.01 -5.02 -4.30
N PHE A 133 3.70 -4.69 -5.39
CA PHE A 133 5.15 -4.90 -5.53
C PHE A 133 5.93 -3.69 -5.00
N CYS A 134 6.98 -3.97 -4.25
CA CYS A 134 7.86 -2.98 -3.63
C CYS A 134 9.04 -2.61 -4.54
N GLU A 135 9.57 -1.42 -4.35
CA GLU A 135 10.80 -1.00 -5.04
C GLU A 135 12.02 -1.45 -4.23
N CYS A 136 12.81 -2.36 -4.81
CA CYS A 136 13.92 -3.04 -4.15
C CYS A 136 15.24 -2.28 -4.30
N LYS A 137 16.05 -2.29 -3.24
CA LYS A 137 17.43 -1.78 -3.26
C LYS A 137 18.32 -2.71 -4.08
N THR A 138 19.46 -2.20 -4.52
CA THR A 138 20.50 -3.00 -5.19
C THR A 138 20.89 -4.22 -4.33
N GLY A 139 20.92 -5.41 -4.94
CA GLY A 139 21.23 -6.65 -4.24
C GLY A 139 20.02 -7.39 -3.65
N THR A 140 18.84 -6.77 -3.63
CA THR A 140 17.58 -7.39 -3.13
C THR A 140 16.62 -7.69 -4.28
N THR A 141 15.74 -8.67 -4.10
CA THR A 141 14.75 -9.10 -5.08
C THR A 141 13.49 -9.66 -4.40
N GLY A 142 12.52 -10.10 -5.20
CA GLY A 142 11.21 -10.56 -4.74
C GLY A 142 10.16 -9.45 -4.67
N PRO A 143 8.88 -9.79 -4.52
CA PRO A 143 7.78 -8.82 -4.50
C PRO A 143 7.82 -7.88 -3.30
N LYS A 144 8.41 -8.33 -2.18
CA LYS A 144 8.53 -7.61 -0.92
C LYS A 144 9.97 -7.20 -0.58
N CYS A 145 10.91 -7.44 -1.50
CA CYS A 145 12.34 -7.18 -1.33
C CYS A 145 12.95 -7.89 -0.12
N ASP A 146 12.50 -9.11 0.14
CA ASP A 146 12.89 -9.98 1.24
C ASP A 146 13.89 -11.08 0.82
N GLU A 147 14.22 -11.13 -0.46
CA GLU A 147 15.19 -12.07 -1.02
C GLU A 147 16.45 -11.32 -1.46
N CYS A 148 17.59 -12.03 -1.44
CA CYS A 148 18.84 -11.50 -1.97
C CYS A 148 19.11 -12.03 -3.37
N LEU A 149 19.66 -11.16 -4.22
CA LEU A 149 20.21 -11.59 -5.51
C LEU A 149 21.36 -12.59 -5.29
N PRO A 150 21.57 -13.54 -6.22
CA PRO A 150 22.66 -14.51 -6.13
C PRO A 150 24.00 -13.84 -5.81
N GLY A 151 24.76 -14.43 -4.88
CA GLY A 151 26.03 -13.87 -4.40
C GLY A 151 25.91 -12.89 -3.22
N ASN A 152 24.70 -12.59 -2.74
CA ASN A 152 24.47 -11.80 -1.53
C ASN A 152 23.82 -12.66 -0.42
N SER A 153 24.04 -12.31 0.85
CA SER A 153 23.34 -12.88 2.02
C SER A 153 22.57 -11.83 2.79
N TRP A 154 21.59 -12.29 3.57
CA TRP A 154 20.75 -11.43 4.39
C TRP A 154 21.40 -11.16 5.76
N HIS A 155 21.95 -9.96 5.95
CA HIS A 155 22.45 -9.43 7.20
C HIS A 155 21.95 -7.99 7.38
N SER A 156 20.73 -7.83 7.92
CA SER A 156 20.04 -6.54 8.03
C SER A 156 19.92 -5.81 6.68
N GLY A 157 19.61 -6.59 5.64
CA GLY A 157 19.66 -6.20 4.23
C GLY A 157 20.56 -7.14 3.43
N CYS A 158 20.56 -7.03 2.10
CA CYS A 158 21.44 -7.85 1.29
C CYS A 158 22.83 -7.26 1.21
N GLN A 159 23.82 -8.02 1.65
CA GLN A 159 25.22 -7.68 1.56
C GLN A 159 25.95 -8.71 0.69
N PRO A 160 26.94 -8.29 -0.13
CA PRO A 160 27.75 -9.22 -0.90
C PRO A 160 28.39 -10.27 0.01
N ASN A 161 28.29 -11.55 -0.34
CA ASN A 161 28.94 -12.67 0.36
C ASN A 161 30.43 -12.74 0.01
N VAL A 162 31.15 -11.63 0.08
CA VAL A 162 32.57 -11.56 -0.25
C VAL A 162 33.39 -11.88 1.00
N CYS A 163 34.15 -12.97 0.94
CA CYS A 163 34.89 -13.52 2.08
C CYS A 163 36.41 -13.37 2.00
N ASP A 164 36.91 -12.75 0.94
CA ASP A 164 38.32 -12.42 0.76
C ASP A 164 38.48 -11.13 -0.07
N ASN A 165 39.65 -10.48 0.02
CA ASN A 165 40.03 -9.29 -0.73
C ASN A 165 40.02 -9.50 -2.27
N GLU A 166 40.01 -10.75 -2.74
CA GLU A 166 39.90 -11.12 -4.16
C GLU A 166 38.45 -11.33 -4.67
N LEU A 167 37.42 -10.90 -3.94
CA LEU A 167 35.99 -11.08 -4.34
C LEU A 167 35.54 -12.56 -4.43
N LEU A 168 36.17 -13.47 -3.69
CA LEU A 168 35.74 -14.87 -3.67
C LEU A 168 34.44 -15.03 -2.86
N HIS A 169 33.40 -15.52 -3.53
CA HIS A 169 32.09 -15.79 -2.94
C HIS A 169 32.02 -17.20 -2.36
N CYS A 170 31.38 -17.35 -1.20
CA CYS A 170 30.99 -18.66 -0.70
C CYS A 170 29.98 -19.31 -1.68
N GLN A 171 30.23 -20.56 -2.07
CA GLN A 171 29.41 -21.35 -2.99
C GLN A 171 28.38 -22.19 -2.21
N ASN A 172 27.44 -22.80 -2.93
CA ASN A 172 26.52 -23.82 -2.40
C ASN A 172 25.73 -23.39 -1.15
N GLY A 173 25.38 -22.10 -1.05
CA GLY A 173 24.63 -21.56 0.10
C GLY A 173 25.48 -21.28 1.35
N GLY A 174 26.82 -21.28 1.24
CA GLY A 174 27.70 -20.84 2.32
C GLY A 174 27.52 -19.37 2.68
N THR A 175 27.58 -19.05 3.97
CA THR A 175 27.50 -17.66 4.45
C THR A 175 28.87 -17.18 4.89
N CYS A 176 29.27 -15.99 4.45
CA CYS A 176 30.54 -15.41 4.86
C CYS A 176 30.47 -14.88 6.29
N HIS A 177 31.40 -15.31 7.16
CA HIS A 177 31.49 -14.82 8.53
C HIS A 177 32.75 -13.95 8.72
N ASN A 178 32.54 -12.72 9.18
CA ASN A 178 33.58 -11.71 9.46
C ASN A 178 34.56 -11.43 8.30
N ASN A 179 34.18 -11.71 7.05
CA ASN A 179 35.07 -11.59 5.88
C ASN A 179 36.37 -12.41 6.00
N VAL A 180 36.34 -13.51 6.75
CA VAL A 180 37.52 -14.40 6.92
C VAL A 180 37.23 -15.83 6.48
N ARG A 181 35.98 -16.31 6.63
CA ARG A 181 35.67 -17.72 6.41
C ARG A 181 34.23 -17.95 5.99
N CYS A 182 34.03 -18.84 5.04
CA CYS A 182 32.71 -19.36 4.69
C CYS A 182 32.23 -20.41 5.70
N LEU A 183 31.01 -20.21 6.21
CA LEU A 183 30.27 -21.21 6.97
C LEU A 183 29.47 -22.07 5.99
N CYS A 184 29.89 -23.33 5.82
CA CYS A 184 29.29 -24.23 4.85
C CYS A 184 28.07 -24.97 5.39
N PRO A 185 27.00 -25.16 4.59
CA PRO A 185 25.91 -26.06 4.92
C PRO A 185 26.41 -27.50 5.08
N ALA A 186 25.65 -28.34 5.81
CA ALA A 186 26.09 -29.68 6.20
C ALA A 186 26.55 -30.59 5.05
N ALA A 187 26.04 -30.38 3.83
CA ALA A 187 26.37 -31.16 2.65
C ALA A 187 27.69 -30.75 1.96
N TYR A 188 28.27 -29.61 2.30
CA TYR A 188 29.41 -29.02 1.59
C TYR A 188 30.60 -28.75 2.52
N THR A 189 31.80 -28.76 1.95
CA THR A 189 33.09 -28.53 2.61
C THR A 189 34.03 -27.76 1.66
N GLY A 190 35.22 -27.41 2.12
CA GLY A 190 36.16 -26.55 1.39
C GLY A 190 36.18 -25.11 1.93
N ILE A 191 37.12 -24.30 1.43
CA ILE A 191 37.34 -22.92 1.91
C ILE A 191 36.17 -22.01 1.49
N LEU A 192 35.57 -22.29 0.33
CA LEU A 192 34.44 -21.58 -0.25
C LEU A 192 33.19 -22.47 -0.33
N CYS A 193 33.16 -23.60 0.39
CA CYS A 193 32.07 -24.57 0.33
C CYS A 193 31.90 -25.21 -1.07
N GLU A 194 32.98 -25.30 -1.83
CA GLU A 194 33.02 -25.74 -3.22
C GLU A 194 32.95 -27.27 -3.38
N LYS A 195 33.23 -28.04 -2.33
CA LYS A 195 33.27 -29.50 -2.38
C LYS A 195 32.06 -30.12 -1.69
N LEU A 196 31.58 -31.26 -2.18
CA LEU A 196 30.60 -32.07 -1.45
C LEU A 196 31.31 -32.83 -0.32
N ARG A 197 30.72 -32.80 0.87
CA ARG A 197 31.30 -33.46 2.05
C ARG A 197 31.39 -34.99 1.89
N CYS A 198 30.61 -35.57 0.98
CA CYS A 198 30.62 -37.00 0.66
C CYS A 198 31.90 -37.50 -0.03
N GLU A 199 32.76 -36.63 -0.55
CA GLU A 199 33.94 -37.06 -1.32
C GLU A 199 35.11 -37.53 -0.44
N GLU A 200 35.12 -37.21 0.87
CA GLU A 200 36.24 -37.56 1.77
C GLU A 200 35.92 -38.65 2.80
N ALA A 201 34.65 -39.03 2.95
CA ALA A 201 34.24 -40.13 3.82
C ALA A 201 33.31 -41.06 3.03
N GLY A 202 33.83 -42.22 2.62
CA GLY A 202 33.16 -43.20 1.76
C GLY A 202 31.93 -43.88 2.37
N SER A 203 30.87 -43.12 2.68
CA SER A 203 29.49 -43.61 2.81
C SER A 203 28.53 -42.42 2.96
N CYS A 204 27.97 -41.94 1.85
CA CYS A 204 26.69 -41.23 1.89
C CYS A 204 25.62 -42.25 1.49
N GLY A 205 24.95 -42.82 2.49
CA GLY A 205 23.85 -43.75 2.28
C GLY A 205 22.69 -43.07 1.58
N SER A 206 22.27 -43.64 0.45
CA SER A 206 21.00 -43.32 -0.19
C SER A 206 19.86 -43.68 0.76
N ASP A 207 19.34 -42.70 1.49
CA ASP A 207 17.95 -42.73 1.93
C ASP A 207 17.22 -41.56 1.26
N SER A 208 16.98 -41.74 -0.04
CA SER A 208 16.07 -40.90 -0.81
C SER A 208 14.65 -41.18 -0.32
N GLY A 209 14.17 -40.31 0.56
CA GLY A 209 12.73 -40.04 0.65
C GLY A 209 12.20 -39.74 -0.75
N GLN A 210 11.19 -40.50 -1.14
CA GLN A 210 10.56 -40.48 -2.46
C GLN A 210 10.09 -39.08 -2.85
N GLY A 211 10.69 -38.50 -3.89
CA GLY A 211 10.12 -37.41 -4.67
C GLY A 211 9.92 -37.90 -6.12
N PRO A 212 8.74 -37.71 -6.74
CA PRO A 212 8.48 -38.23 -8.09
C PRO A 212 9.32 -37.48 -9.14
N PRO A 213 9.80 -38.15 -10.20
CA PRO A 213 10.67 -37.54 -11.21
C PRO A 213 9.87 -36.64 -12.18
N PRO A 214 10.52 -35.64 -12.80
CA PRO A 214 9.92 -34.79 -13.81
C PRO A 214 9.77 -35.55 -15.14
N GLN A 215 8.59 -35.47 -15.76
CA GLN A 215 8.35 -36.02 -17.09
C GLN A 215 8.90 -35.07 -18.16
N GLY A 216 9.96 -35.50 -18.84
CA GLY A 216 10.56 -34.82 -19.99
C GLY A 216 10.79 -35.79 -21.15
N SER A 217 9.99 -35.59 -22.20
CA SER A 217 10.04 -36.10 -23.58
C SER A 217 11.20 -37.01 -24.02
N ALA A 218 10.87 -38.24 -24.42
CA ALA A 218 11.67 -39.05 -25.32
C ALA A 218 10.93 -39.22 -26.66
N VAL A 219 11.52 -38.67 -27.70
CA VAL A 219 11.11 -38.80 -29.11
C VAL A 219 11.28 -40.26 -29.54
N LEU A 220 10.23 -40.88 -30.07
CA LEU A 220 10.32 -42.17 -30.77
C LEU A 220 9.73 -42.03 -32.18
N LEU A 221 10.61 -42.15 -33.17
CA LEU A 221 10.30 -42.24 -34.60
C LEU A 221 9.68 -43.59 -34.94
N LEU A 222 8.45 -43.60 -35.47
CA LEU A 222 7.90 -44.75 -36.20
C LEU A 222 7.09 -44.24 -37.42
N LEU A 223 7.60 -44.55 -38.60
CA LEU A 223 6.94 -44.41 -39.90
C LEU A 223 6.00 -45.61 -40.14
N THR A 224 4.75 -45.37 -40.51
CA THR A 224 4.01 -46.23 -41.45
C THR A 224 2.95 -45.45 -42.23
N VAL A 225 2.97 -45.70 -43.54
CA VAL A 225 2.10 -45.23 -44.63
C VAL A 225 0.68 -45.81 -44.51
N LEU A 226 -0.36 -45.09 -44.97
CA LEU A 226 -1.40 -45.56 -45.91
C LEU A 226 -2.60 -44.56 -46.04
N LEU A 227 -2.73 -44.05 -47.26
CA LEU A 227 -3.92 -43.62 -48.03
C LEU A 227 -5.31 -43.57 -47.38
N GLY A 228 -6.07 -42.51 -47.68
CA GLY A 228 -7.54 -42.58 -47.68
C GLY A 228 -8.33 -41.26 -47.66
N THR A 229 -8.41 -40.61 -48.83
CA THR A 229 -9.57 -39.85 -49.39
C THR A 229 -10.58 -39.08 -48.51
N ALA A 230 -10.85 -37.85 -48.97
CA ALA A 230 -12.15 -37.15 -49.10
C ALA A 230 -12.48 -36.01 -48.10
N SER A 231 -12.34 -34.79 -48.67
CA SER A 231 -13.04 -33.50 -48.48
C SER A 231 -14.54 -33.55 -48.11
N PRO A 232 -15.24 -32.39 -47.96
CA PRO A 232 -14.86 -31.09 -47.37
C PRO A 232 -15.90 -30.55 -46.36
N LEU A 233 -15.49 -29.48 -45.66
CA LEU A 233 -16.40 -28.49 -45.06
C LEU A 233 -17.20 -27.75 -46.13
N GLY A 234 -18.49 -27.51 -45.86
CA GLY A 234 -19.35 -26.63 -46.63
C GLY A 234 -20.25 -25.81 -45.71
N PHE A 235 -19.99 -24.50 -45.73
CA PHE A 235 -20.79 -23.34 -45.28
C PHE A 235 -20.93 -23.06 -43.78
#